data_AF-A0A4U2YEG4-F1
#
_entry.id   AF-A0A4U2YEG4-F1
#
_cell.length_a   1.000
_cell.length_b   1.000
_cell.length_c   1.000
_cell.angle_alpha   90.00
_cell.angle_beta   90.00
_cell.angle_gamma   90.00
#
_symmetry.space_group_name_H-M   'P 1'
#
loop_
_entity.id
_entity.type
_entity.pdbx_description
1 polymer ?
#
loop_
_entity_poly.entity_id
_entity_poly.type
_entity_poly.pdbx_seq_one_letter_code
_entity_poly.pdbx_strand_id
1 'polypeptide(L)'
;MMKNEEIKQAVQAQFGKNAEQYVQSKTHAKGSDLDLMVEWIQPREKWRALDIATGGGHVARTLAPHVSLVVATDLTRPMLMAAAEANDKALVHNVMYVQADAESLPFLDESFEIVTCRIAAHHFPDPAAFVREVSRVLSPGGLFLFIDNVSPEELSLSGFINEVEKTRDPSHVRCLSVSEWGALFEANGLPVQKQRERKKRFEFLPWVQRTSESSQQEEDVEKLLLHATDEQKEYLGLTTKEGRVMTHQIDEWMVLCKKEEDKKTMTTKHEWIGLDHVQLAAPAGTEDVARKFFGELLGMPEVPKPAKLLVRGGIWFQCGAQMIHIGVEEGFIPAKKAHPAFLVQNIGSLMEHLQANGISFRIDEEIPHLIRFFTEDPFGNRLEFMEAKQE
;
A
#
# COMPACT_ATOMS: atom_id res chain seq x y z
N MET A 1 6.05 5.21 18.27
CA MET A 1 5.83 4.10 17.31
C MET A 1 6.39 2.85 17.94
N MET A 2 5.54 1.86 18.24
CA MET A 2 6.04 0.52 18.54
C MET A 2 6.82 0.02 17.33
N LYS A 3 8.00 -0.58 17.53
CA LYS A 3 8.75 -1.19 16.42
C LYS A 3 7.93 -2.37 15.90
N ASN A 4 7.84 -2.60 14.58
CA ASN A 4 7.04 -3.70 13.99
C ASN A 4 7.25 -5.07 14.68
N GLU A 5 8.45 -5.33 15.20
CA GLU A 5 8.78 -6.50 16.02
C GLU A 5 7.93 -6.63 17.30
N GLU A 6 7.63 -5.54 17.99
CA GLU A 6 6.80 -5.55 19.20
C GLU A 6 5.34 -5.91 18.86
N ILE A 7 4.84 -5.44 17.72
CA ILE A 7 3.51 -5.81 17.19
C ILE A 7 3.49 -7.31 16.87
N LYS A 8 4.50 -7.81 16.17
CA LYS A 8 4.63 -9.24 15.84
C LYS A 8 4.72 -10.11 17.10
N GLN A 9 5.42 -9.66 18.13
CA GLN A 9 5.46 -10.35 19.43
C GLN A 9 4.09 -10.38 20.12
N ALA A 10 3.33 -9.28 20.07
CA ALA A 10 1.98 -9.23 20.62
C ALA A 10 1.03 -10.20 19.89
N VAL A 11 1.07 -10.23 18.55
CA VAL A 11 0.38 -11.22 17.71
C VAL A 11 0.78 -12.64 18.15
N GLN A 12 2.07 -12.92 18.25
CA GLN A 12 2.53 -14.25 18.65
C GLN A 12 2.02 -14.69 20.03
N ALA A 13 2.02 -13.76 21.00
CA ALA A 13 1.52 -14.01 22.35
C ALA A 13 0.00 -14.26 22.36
N GLN A 14 -0.77 -13.47 21.62
CA GLN A 14 -2.23 -13.55 21.57
C GLN A 14 -2.71 -14.87 20.97
N PHE A 15 -2.18 -15.24 19.79
CA PHE A 15 -2.60 -16.44 19.08
C PHE A 15 -1.99 -17.72 19.65
N GLY A 16 -0.78 -17.64 20.20
CA GLY A 16 -0.12 -18.77 20.85
C GLY A 16 -0.91 -19.32 22.06
N LYS A 17 -1.54 -18.44 22.85
CA LYS A 17 -2.35 -18.82 24.02
C LYS A 17 -3.70 -19.46 23.65
N ASN A 18 -4.27 -19.09 22.50
CA ASN A 18 -5.68 -19.35 22.18
C ASN A 18 -5.88 -20.36 21.02
N ALA A 19 -4.83 -21.03 20.55
CA ALA A 19 -4.83 -21.84 19.33
C ALA A 19 -6.00 -22.86 19.22
N GLU A 20 -6.33 -23.58 20.30
CA GLU A 20 -7.42 -24.55 20.31
C GLU A 20 -8.80 -23.93 20.06
N GLN A 21 -9.05 -22.71 20.57
CA GLN A 21 -10.32 -22.01 20.39
C GLN A 21 -10.53 -21.60 18.93
N TYR A 22 -9.46 -21.22 18.22
CA TYR A 22 -9.52 -20.87 16.81
C TYR A 22 -9.85 -22.09 15.95
N VAL A 23 -9.24 -23.25 16.22
CA VAL A 23 -9.54 -24.53 15.55
C VAL A 23 -11.03 -24.90 15.68
N GLN A 24 -11.61 -24.75 16.87
CA GLN A 24 -12.99 -25.16 17.17
C GLN A 24 -14.05 -24.11 16.81
N SER A 25 -13.65 -22.87 16.49
CA SER A 25 -14.59 -21.77 16.30
C SER A 25 -15.53 -22.03 15.11
N LYS A 26 -16.85 -22.08 15.39
CA LYS A 26 -17.89 -22.34 14.37
C LYS A 26 -17.91 -21.30 13.25
N THR A 27 -17.56 -20.05 13.56
CA THR A 27 -17.49 -18.94 12.59
C THR A 27 -16.37 -19.14 11.56
N HIS A 28 -15.24 -19.76 11.94
CA HIS A 28 -14.15 -20.04 11.02
C HIS A 28 -14.26 -21.44 10.37
N ALA A 29 -14.86 -22.41 11.07
CA ALA A 29 -14.91 -23.81 10.63
C ALA A 29 -16.08 -24.18 9.68
N LYS A 30 -17.15 -23.37 9.62
CA LYS A 30 -18.37 -23.68 8.82
C LYS A 30 -18.90 -22.46 8.05
N GLY A 31 -18.04 -21.52 7.70
CA GLY A 31 -18.46 -20.35 6.92
C GLY A 31 -18.77 -20.72 5.47
N SER A 32 -19.82 -20.12 4.91
CA SER A 32 -20.15 -20.23 3.48
C SER A 32 -19.05 -19.67 2.56
N ASP A 33 -18.09 -18.95 3.13
CA ASP A 33 -16.92 -18.44 2.44
C ASP A 33 -15.92 -19.52 2.04
N LEU A 34 -15.79 -20.62 2.80
CA LEU A 34 -14.91 -21.73 2.44
C LEU A 34 -15.41 -22.46 1.18
N ASP A 35 -16.71 -22.69 1.08
CA ASP A 35 -17.31 -23.29 -0.12
C ASP A 35 -17.21 -22.34 -1.33
N LEU A 36 -17.49 -21.06 -1.13
CA LEU A 36 -17.34 -20.02 -2.16
C LEU A 36 -15.89 -19.87 -2.61
N MET A 37 -14.91 -20.04 -1.71
CA MET A 37 -13.49 -19.99 -2.06
C MET A 37 -13.15 -21.07 -3.08
N VAL A 38 -13.60 -22.32 -2.86
CA VAL A 38 -13.39 -23.41 -3.83
C VAL A 38 -14.12 -23.13 -5.14
N GLU A 39 -15.34 -22.61 -5.08
CA GLU A 39 -16.14 -22.23 -6.25
C GLU A 39 -15.45 -21.15 -7.10
N TRP A 40 -14.87 -20.13 -6.45
CA TRP A 40 -14.24 -18.99 -7.13
C TRP A 40 -12.87 -19.36 -7.69
N ILE A 41 -12.06 -20.10 -6.92
CA ILE A 41 -10.71 -20.49 -7.33
C ILE A 41 -10.73 -21.55 -8.42
N GLN A 42 -11.70 -22.48 -8.38
CA GLN A 42 -11.74 -23.66 -9.25
C GLN A 42 -10.39 -24.40 -9.27
N PRO A 43 -9.89 -24.84 -8.09
CA PRO A 43 -8.57 -25.44 -7.94
C PRO A 43 -8.38 -26.68 -8.82
N ARG A 44 -7.13 -26.91 -9.24
CA ARG A 44 -6.76 -28.06 -10.08
C ARG A 44 -5.83 -28.99 -9.32
N GLU A 45 -5.99 -30.29 -9.53
CA GLU A 45 -5.27 -31.36 -8.81
C GLU A 45 -3.75 -31.21 -8.82
N LYS A 46 -3.17 -30.62 -9.88
CA LYS A 46 -1.70 -30.44 -10.00
C LYS A 46 -1.18 -29.13 -9.40
N TRP A 47 -2.06 -28.25 -8.94
CA TRP A 47 -1.67 -26.96 -8.40
C TRP A 47 -1.09 -27.09 -6.99
N ARG A 48 -0.34 -26.08 -6.58
CA ARG A 48 0.20 -25.89 -5.24
C ARG A 48 -0.44 -24.64 -4.65
N ALA A 49 -0.94 -24.76 -3.44
CA ALA A 49 -1.53 -23.65 -2.71
C ALA A 49 -0.64 -23.24 -1.54
N LEU A 50 -0.56 -21.94 -1.28
CA LEU A 50 -0.01 -21.38 -0.05
C LEU A 50 -1.14 -20.74 0.75
N ASP A 51 -1.32 -21.18 1.99
CA ASP A 51 -2.26 -20.58 2.95
C ASP A 51 -1.46 -19.75 3.97
N ILE A 52 -1.59 -18.42 3.88
CA ILE A 52 -0.90 -17.46 4.73
C ILE A 52 -1.71 -17.17 5.98
N ALA A 53 -1.05 -17.23 7.14
CA ALA A 53 -1.67 -17.11 8.46
C ALA A 53 -2.83 -18.12 8.64
N THR A 54 -2.49 -19.40 8.46
CA THR A 54 -3.44 -20.51 8.39
C THR A 54 -4.30 -20.70 9.66
N GLY A 55 -3.84 -20.17 10.81
CA GLY A 55 -4.55 -20.27 12.08
C GLY A 55 -4.92 -21.72 12.41
N GLY A 56 -6.22 -22.01 12.48
CA GLY A 56 -6.74 -23.36 12.75
C GLY A 56 -6.66 -24.35 11.57
N GLY A 57 -6.07 -23.96 10.44
CA GLY A 57 -5.86 -24.83 9.27
C GLY A 57 -7.10 -25.06 8.42
N HIS A 58 -8.18 -24.26 8.58
CA HIS A 58 -9.46 -24.49 7.88
C HIS A 58 -9.33 -24.30 6.37
N VAL A 59 -8.68 -23.23 5.92
CA VAL A 59 -8.48 -22.96 4.48
C VAL A 59 -7.59 -24.05 3.87
N ALA A 60 -6.47 -24.37 4.51
CA ALA A 60 -5.60 -25.46 4.07
C ALA A 60 -6.35 -26.80 3.93
N ARG A 61 -7.18 -27.14 4.91
CA ARG A 61 -8.02 -28.36 4.89
C ARG A 61 -9.05 -28.36 3.77
N THR A 62 -9.65 -27.21 3.49
CA THR A 62 -10.64 -27.04 2.42
C THR A 62 -10.01 -27.18 1.04
N LEU A 63 -8.80 -26.64 0.82
CA LEU A 63 -8.12 -26.71 -0.48
C LEU A 63 -7.47 -28.06 -0.74
N ALA A 64 -6.95 -28.71 0.30
CA ALA A 64 -6.15 -29.93 0.21
C ALA A 64 -6.74 -31.04 -0.68
N PRO A 65 -8.05 -31.36 -0.66
CA PRO A 65 -8.63 -32.37 -1.54
C PRO A 65 -8.58 -32.04 -3.04
N HIS A 66 -8.31 -30.78 -3.41
CA HIS A 66 -8.41 -30.29 -4.78
C HIS A 66 -7.06 -29.94 -5.42
N VAL A 67 -5.96 -30.01 -4.68
CA VAL A 67 -4.63 -29.60 -5.12
C VAL A 67 -3.59 -30.65 -4.74
N SER A 68 -2.40 -30.55 -5.33
CA SER A 68 -1.32 -31.54 -5.11
C SER A 68 -0.68 -31.36 -3.74
N LEU A 69 -0.56 -30.12 -3.29
CA LEU A 69 0.09 -29.72 -2.06
C LEU A 69 -0.51 -28.41 -1.57
N VAL A 70 -0.75 -28.34 -0.26
CA VAL A 70 -0.94 -27.06 0.44
C VAL A 70 0.25 -26.83 1.36
N VAL A 71 0.83 -25.64 1.30
CA VAL A 71 1.76 -25.15 2.31
C VAL A 71 1.00 -24.19 3.21
N ALA A 72 0.85 -24.54 4.47
CA ALA A 72 0.18 -23.73 5.49
C ALA A 72 1.23 -22.99 6.33
N THR A 73 1.13 -21.68 6.39
CA THR A 73 2.07 -20.84 7.15
C THR A 73 1.39 -20.07 8.26
N ASP A 74 2.11 -19.85 9.36
CA ASP A 74 1.67 -19.02 10.46
C ASP A 74 2.90 -18.46 11.18
N LEU A 75 2.75 -17.28 11.78
CA LEU A 75 3.82 -16.66 12.54
C LEU A 75 4.12 -17.45 13.85
N THR A 76 3.13 -18.21 14.34
CA THR A 76 3.19 -18.92 15.62
C THR A 76 3.28 -20.43 15.45
N ARG A 77 4.29 -21.03 16.10
CA ARG A 77 4.44 -22.48 16.16
C ARG A 77 3.25 -23.20 16.83
N PRO A 78 2.67 -22.71 17.95
CA PRO A 78 1.51 -23.35 18.56
C PRO A 78 0.29 -23.44 17.62
N MET A 79 0.01 -22.42 16.81
CA MET A 79 -1.07 -22.50 15.80
C MET A 79 -0.81 -23.57 14.77
N LEU A 80 0.41 -23.64 14.22
CA LEU A 80 0.77 -24.67 13.24
C LEU A 80 0.62 -26.09 13.82
N MET A 81 0.98 -26.29 15.08
CA MET A 81 0.78 -27.58 15.75
C MET A 81 -0.70 -27.92 15.90
N ALA A 82 -1.54 -26.96 16.31
CA ALA A 82 -2.98 -27.17 16.44
C ALA A 82 -3.65 -27.43 15.08
N ALA A 83 -3.25 -26.70 14.04
CA ALA A 83 -3.70 -26.91 12.67
C ALA A 83 -3.30 -28.29 12.13
N ALA A 84 -2.07 -28.72 12.38
CA ALA A 84 -1.56 -30.04 12.00
C ALA A 84 -2.35 -31.15 12.67
N GLU A 85 -2.54 -31.09 13.99
CA GLU A 85 -3.33 -32.09 14.72
C GLU A 85 -4.79 -32.13 14.23
N ALA A 86 -5.39 -30.96 13.99
CA ALA A 86 -6.75 -30.89 13.50
C ALA A 86 -6.89 -31.48 12.09
N ASN A 87 -5.93 -31.22 11.19
CA ASN A 87 -5.97 -31.74 9.81
C ASN A 87 -5.66 -33.24 9.75
N ASP A 88 -4.77 -33.73 10.61
CA ASP A 88 -4.49 -35.17 10.75
C ASP A 88 -5.74 -35.94 11.20
N LYS A 89 -6.47 -35.43 12.20
CA LYS A 89 -7.77 -35.98 12.62
C LYS A 89 -8.82 -35.97 11.50
N ALA A 90 -8.69 -35.07 10.54
CA ALA A 90 -9.56 -34.99 9.37
C ALA A 90 -9.05 -35.81 8.16
N LEU A 91 -7.97 -36.59 8.34
CA LEU A 91 -7.35 -37.44 7.31
C LEU A 91 -6.85 -36.65 6.09
N VAL A 92 -6.38 -35.42 6.34
CA VAL A 92 -5.78 -34.56 5.31
C VAL A 92 -4.26 -34.62 5.43
N HIS A 93 -3.60 -35.21 4.43
CA HIS A 93 -2.17 -35.56 4.51
C HIS A 93 -1.25 -34.82 3.53
N ASN A 94 -1.80 -34.05 2.59
CA ASN A 94 -1.01 -33.25 1.62
C ASN A 94 -0.87 -31.78 2.04
N VAL A 95 -0.72 -31.54 3.35
CA VAL A 95 -0.48 -30.21 3.93
C VAL A 95 0.89 -30.20 4.61
N MET A 96 1.73 -29.24 4.25
CA MET A 96 3.00 -28.95 4.91
C MET A 96 2.88 -27.69 5.77
N TYR A 97 3.45 -27.71 6.97
CA TYR A 97 3.38 -26.58 7.91
C TYR A 97 4.73 -25.89 8.02
N VAL A 98 4.76 -24.58 7.81
CA VAL A 98 5.99 -23.77 7.82
C VAL A 98 5.78 -22.54 8.68
N GLN A 99 6.61 -22.33 9.70
CA GLN A 99 6.59 -21.08 10.44
C GLN A 99 7.17 -19.98 9.55
N ALA A 100 6.38 -18.95 9.25
CA ALA A 100 6.78 -17.87 8.36
C ALA A 100 6.08 -16.57 8.74
N ASP A 101 6.76 -15.47 8.43
CA ASP A 101 6.19 -14.13 8.45
C ASP A 101 5.57 -13.83 7.09
N ALA A 102 4.32 -13.37 7.08
CA ALA A 102 3.59 -13.01 5.87
C ALA A 102 4.28 -11.88 5.08
N GLU A 103 5.07 -11.06 5.77
CA GLU A 103 5.81 -9.92 5.19
C GLU A 103 7.20 -10.31 4.66
N SER A 104 7.63 -11.57 4.87
CA SER A 104 8.92 -12.11 4.41
C SER A 104 8.86 -13.64 4.30
N LEU A 105 8.17 -14.13 3.27
CA LEU A 105 7.93 -15.55 3.05
C LEU A 105 9.19 -16.29 2.60
N PRO A 106 9.53 -17.45 3.20
CA PRO A 106 10.75 -18.21 2.88
C PRO A 106 10.60 -19.10 1.64
N PHE A 107 9.90 -18.63 0.60
CA PHE A 107 9.66 -19.36 -0.63
C PHE A 107 10.32 -18.67 -1.82
N LEU A 108 10.63 -19.44 -2.86
CA LEU A 108 11.11 -18.90 -4.12
C LEU A 108 9.98 -18.16 -4.84
N ASP A 109 10.36 -17.29 -5.77
CA ASP A 109 9.42 -16.62 -6.66
C ASP A 109 8.61 -17.67 -7.45
N GLU A 110 7.37 -17.33 -7.80
CA GLU A 110 6.53 -18.11 -8.72
C GLU A 110 6.38 -19.60 -8.33
N SER A 111 6.21 -19.84 -7.03
CA SER A 111 6.14 -21.19 -6.46
C SER A 111 4.73 -21.74 -6.31
N PHE A 112 3.70 -20.89 -6.36
CA PHE A 112 2.32 -21.27 -6.05
C PHE A 112 1.34 -20.78 -7.10
N GLU A 113 0.40 -21.66 -7.48
CA GLU A 113 -0.70 -21.31 -8.37
C GLU A 113 -1.88 -20.67 -7.62
N ILE A 114 -1.97 -20.93 -6.31
CA ILE A 114 -2.96 -20.34 -5.40
C ILE A 114 -2.25 -19.77 -4.18
N VAL A 115 -2.57 -18.54 -3.80
CA VAL A 115 -2.27 -18.00 -2.48
C VAL A 115 -3.58 -17.60 -1.80
N THR A 116 -3.74 -17.92 -0.52
CA THR A 116 -4.87 -17.52 0.30
C THR A 116 -4.43 -16.80 1.55
N CYS A 117 -5.23 -15.83 1.99
CA CYS A 117 -5.09 -15.20 3.31
C CYS A 117 -6.50 -14.85 3.81
N ARG A 118 -6.88 -15.36 4.98
CA ARG A 118 -8.25 -15.26 5.49
C ARG A 118 -8.28 -14.84 6.96
N ILE A 119 -8.93 -13.73 7.25
CA ILE A 119 -9.18 -13.16 8.60
C ILE A 119 -7.86 -13.04 9.38
N ALA A 120 -6.88 -12.34 8.80
CA ALA A 120 -5.53 -12.28 9.35
C ALA A 120 -4.79 -10.96 9.07
N ALA A 121 -4.98 -10.35 7.89
CA ALA A 121 -4.12 -9.27 7.43
C ALA A 121 -4.27 -7.97 8.23
N HIS A 122 -5.40 -7.78 8.92
CA HIS A 122 -5.57 -6.70 9.90
C HIS A 122 -4.60 -6.76 11.09
N HIS A 123 -3.82 -7.84 11.24
CA HIS A 123 -2.72 -7.96 12.20
C HIS A 123 -1.32 -7.65 11.62
N PHE A 124 -1.21 -7.40 10.31
CA PHE A 124 0.09 -7.21 9.66
C PHE A 124 0.54 -5.74 9.77
N PRO A 125 1.69 -5.44 10.42
CA PRO A 125 2.20 -4.08 10.52
C PRO A 125 2.65 -3.47 9.18
N ASP A 126 3.04 -4.28 8.19
CA ASP A 126 3.38 -3.83 6.84
C ASP A 126 2.55 -4.57 5.78
N PRO A 127 1.29 -4.14 5.53
CA PRO A 127 0.44 -4.74 4.51
C PRO A 127 1.03 -4.62 3.10
N ALA A 128 1.86 -3.60 2.83
CA ALA A 128 2.51 -3.45 1.54
C ALA A 128 3.60 -4.50 1.31
N ALA A 129 4.38 -4.84 2.35
CA ALA A 129 5.33 -5.96 2.29
C ALA A 129 4.62 -7.30 2.09
N PHE A 130 3.53 -7.54 2.82
CA PHE A 130 2.69 -8.72 2.63
C PHE A 130 2.23 -8.88 1.17
N VAL A 131 1.68 -7.82 0.57
CA VAL A 131 1.18 -7.90 -0.81
C VAL A 131 2.32 -8.10 -1.83
N ARG A 132 3.50 -7.48 -1.60
CA ARG A 132 4.70 -7.75 -2.41
C ARG A 132 5.09 -9.22 -2.35
N GLU A 133 5.10 -9.82 -1.17
CA GLU A 133 5.44 -11.24 -0.98
C GLU A 133 4.39 -12.16 -1.63
N VAL A 134 3.11 -11.86 -1.49
CA VAL A 134 2.02 -12.57 -2.20
C VAL A 134 2.26 -12.56 -3.70
N SER A 135 2.48 -11.37 -4.29
CA SER A 135 2.73 -11.26 -5.73
C SER A 135 4.00 -12.00 -6.14
N ARG A 136 5.09 -11.90 -5.37
CA ARG A 136 6.36 -12.57 -5.66
C ARG A 136 6.23 -14.10 -5.71
N VAL A 137 5.59 -14.71 -4.72
CA VAL A 137 5.48 -16.19 -4.63
C VAL A 137 4.40 -16.77 -5.55
N LEU A 138 3.46 -15.95 -6.03
CA LEU A 138 2.47 -16.35 -7.03
C LEU A 138 3.10 -16.55 -8.41
N SER A 139 2.81 -17.69 -9.04
CA SER A 139 3.11 -17.92 -10.45
C SER A 139 2.35 -16.92 -11.34
N PRO A 140 2.87 -16.54 -12.52
CA PRO A 140 2.13 -15.73 -13.48
C PRO A 140 0.78 -16.36 -13.83
N GLY A 141 -0.30 -15.58 -13.81
CA GLY A 141 -1.66 -16.09 -13.98
C GLY A 141 -2.23 -16.85 -12.78
N GLY A 142 -1.49 -16.97 -11.68
CA GLY A 142 -1.94 -17.57 -10.42
C GLY A 142 -3.02 -16.73 -9.73
N LEU A 143 -3.71 -17.33 -8.76
CA LEU A 143 -4.86 -16.74 -8.09
C LEU A 143 -4.54 -16.38 -6.64
N PHE A 144 -4.83 -15.14 -6.27
CA PHE A 144 -4.82 -14.71 -4.87
C PHE A 144 -6.27 -14.57 -4.39
N LEU A 145 -6.64 -15.32 -3.34
CA LEU A 145 -7.93 -15.15 -2.68
C LEU A 145 -7.72 -14.58 -1.28
N PHE A 146 -8.27 -13.38 -1.08
CA PHE A 146 -8.16 -12.63 0.15
C PHE A 146 -9.53 -12.47 0.79
N ILE A 147 -9.60 -12.69 2.10
CA ILE A 147 -10.79 -12.43 2.90
C ILE A 147 -10.37 -11.73 4.17
N ASP A 148 -10.85 -10.52 4.41
CA ASP A 148 -10.62 -9.88 5.71
C ASP A 148 -11.70 -8.88 6.09
N ASN A 149 -11.72 -8.51 7.38
CA ASN A 149 -12.50 -7.39 7.84
C ASN A 149 -11.95 -6.10 7.22
N VAL A 150 -12.85 -5.22 6.77
CA VAL A 150 -12.49 -3.95 6.14
C VAL A 150 -13.16 -2.79 6.86
N SER A 151 -12.59 -1.59 6.72
CA SER A 151 -13.20 -0.36 7.22
C SER A 151 -13.91 0.41 6.10
N PRO A 152 -14.90 1.27 6.41
CA PRO A 152 -15.44 2.22 5.44
C PRO A 152 -14.37 3.20 4.95
N GLU A 153 -14.67 3.85 3.83
CA GLU A 153 -13.83 4.90 3.24
C GLU A 153 -13.87 6.21 4.05
N GLU A 154 -14.94 6.44 4.81
CA GLU A 154 -15.09 7.63 5.65
C GLU A 154 -14.17 7.53 6.88
N LEU A 155 -13.34 8.55 7.08
CA LEU A 155 -12.23 8.53 8.03
C LEU A 155 -12.69 8.47 9.49
N SER A 156 -13.82 9.11 9.84
CA SER A 156 -14.33 9.09 11.21
C SER A 156 -14.84 7.71 11.62
N LEU A 157 -15.56 7.03 10.73
CA LEU A 157 -16.06 5.67 10.89
C LEU A 157 -14.91 4.67 10.87
N SER A 158 -13.96 4.82 9.93
CA SER A 158 -12.77 3.96 9.85
C SER A 158 -11.91 4.06 11.11
N GLY A 159 -11.69 5.29 11.60
CA GLY A 159 -10.97 5.54 12.85
C GLY A 159 -11.65 4.87 14.05
N PHE A 160 -12.96 5.06 14.18
CA PHE A 160 -13.74 4.48 15.27
C PHE A 160 -13.75 2.94 15.25
N ILE A 161 -13.95 2.32 14.09
CA ILE A 161 -13.94 0.85 13.96
C ILE A 161 -12.58 0.27 14.34
N ASN A 162 -11.51 0.91 13.88
CA ASN A 162 -10.16 0.49 14.22
C ASN A 162 -9.85 0.68 15.70
N GLU A 163 -10.37 1.72 16.35
CA GLU A 163 -10.27 1.92 17.80
C GLU A 163 -11.01 0.83 18.59
N VAL A 164 -12.24 0.49 18.17
CA VAL A 164 -13.04 -0.58 18.79
C VAL A 164 -12.32 -1.93 18.69
N GLU A 165 -11.84 -2.29 17.49
CA GLU A 165 -11.10 -3.55 17.29
C GLU A 165 -9.77 -3.56 18.05
N LYS A 166 -9.03 -2.44 18.07
CA LYS A 166 -7.78 -2.35 18.86
C LYS A 166 -8.01 -2.46 20.36
N THR A 167 -9.11 -1.91 20.85
CA THR A 167 -9.49 -2.02 22.27
C THR A 167 -9.89 -3.45 22.61
N ARG A 168 -10.57 -4.14 21.69
CA ARG A 168 -10.98 -5.54 21.84
C ARG A 168 -9.83 -6.54 21.69
N ASP A 169 -8.90 -6.27 20.79
CA ASP A 169 -7.75 -7.12 20.47
C ASP A 169 -6.48 -6.26 20.38
N PRO A 170 -5.60 -6.30 21.40
CA PRO A 170 -4.37 -5.52 21.41
C PRO A 170 -3.43 -5.85 20.25
N SER A 171 -3.57 -7.03 19.64
CA SER A 171 -2.77 -7.46 18.49
C SER A 171 -3.30 -6.93 17.15
N HIS A 172 -4.49 -6.35 17.11
CA HIS A 172 -5.04 -5.68 15.92
C HIS A 172 -4.11 -4.56 15.47
N VAL A 173 -3.84 -4.45 14.18
CA VAL A 173 -3.09 -3.33 13.61
C VAL A 173 -4.06 -2.35 12.98
N ARG A 174 -4.73 -2.77 11.90
CA ARG A 174 -5.67 -1.94 11.15
C ARG A 174 -6.50 -2.77 10.17
N CYS A 175 -7.81 -2.61 10.19
CA CYS A 175 -8.67 -2.91 9.06
C CYS A 175 -8.52 -1.78 8.03
N LEU A 176 -7.90 -2.08 6.89
CA LEU A 176 -7.87 -1.17 5.74
C LEU A 176 -9.23 -1.13 5.04
N SER A 177 -9.49 -0.08 4.28
CA SER A 177 -10.65 -0.01 3.39
C SER A 177 -10.46 -0.86 2.13
N VAL A 178 -11.55 -1.08 1.40
CA VAL A 178 -11.51 -1.79 0.11
C VAL A 178 -10.65 -1.02 -0.90
N SER A 179 -10.73 0.31 -0.92
CA SER A 179 -9.89 1.13 -1.82
C SER A 179 -8.40 1.06 -1.47
N GLU A 180 -8.04 1.07 -0.18
CA GLU A 180 -6.65 0.92 0.29
C GLU A 180 -6.07 -0.44 -0.13
N TRP A 181 -6.81 -1.54 0.09
CA TRP A 181 -6.38 -2.86 -0.38
C TRP A 181 -6.32 -2.96 -1.90
N GLY A 182 -7.32 -2.43 -2.60
CA GLY A 182 -7.37 -2.42 -4.07
C GLY A 182 -6.16 -1.73 -4.67
N ALA A 183 -5.74 -0.59 -4.11
CA ALA A 183 -4.54 0.12 -4.54
C ALA A 183 -3.26 -0.70 -4.31
N LEU A 184 -3.14 -1.39 -3.17
CA LEU A 184 -2.00 -2.28 -2.90
C LEU A 184 -1.96 -3.44 -3.89
N PHE A 185 -3.10 -4.07 -4.19
CA PHE A 185 -3.16 -5.20 -5.12
C PHE A 185 -2.83 -4.77 -6.55
N GLU A 186 -3.40 -3.66 -7.03
CA GLU A 186 -3.13 -3.10 -8.35
C GLU A 186 -1.64 -2.76 -8.52
N ALA A 187 -1.04 -2.07 -7.54
CA ALA A 187 0.37 -1.70 -7.55
C ALA A 187 1.34 -2.91 -7.61
N ASN A 188 0.84 -4.11 -7.29
CA ASN A 188 1.61 -5.36 -7.28
C ASN A 188 1.18 -6.34 -8.38
N GLY A 189 0.47 -5.88 -9.41
CA GLY A 189 0.06 -6.71 -10.55
C GLY A 189 -0.95 -7.80 -10.18
N LEU A 190 -1.82 -7.52 -9.20
CA LEU A 190 -2.88 -8.41 -8.73
C LEU A 190 -4.27 -7.79 -9.01
N PRO A 191 -4.64 -7.54 -10.28
CA PRO A 191 -5.93 -6.94 -10.60
C PRO A 191 -7.10 -7.81 -10.12
N VAL A 192 -8.09 -7.15 -9.53
CA VAL A 192 -9.31 -7.78 -9.01
C VAL A 192 -10.11 -8.40 -10.16
N GLN A 193 -10.44 -9.69 -10.03
CA GLN A 193 -11.28 -10.42 -10.98
C GLN A 193 -12.71 -10.56 -10.51
N LYS A 194 -12.88 -10.79 -9.20
CA LYS A 194 -14.18 -11.01 -8.57
C LYS A 194 -14.11 -10.54 -7.13
N GLN A 195 -15.17 -9.90 -6.65
CA GLN A 195 -15.25 -9.43 -5.27
C GLN A 195 -16.66 -9.50 -4.72
N ARG A 196 -16.76 -9.54 -3.39
CA ARG A 196 -18.00 -9.51 -2.64
C ARG A 196 -17.75 -8.89 -1.27
N GLU A 197 -18.59 -7.93 -0.91
CA GLU A 197 -18.66 -7.39 0.44
C GLU A 197 -19.84 -8.00 1.20
N ARG A 198 -19.69 -8.15 2.52
CA ARG A 198 -20.76 -8.58 3.41
C ARG A 198 -20.66 -7.89 4.77
N LYS A 199 -21.80 -7.52 5.35
CA LYS A 199 -21.91 -7.15 6.77
C LYS A 199 -22.31 -8.36 7.60
N LYS A 200 -21.41 -8.85 8.44
CA LYS A 200 -21.68 -9.94 9.39
C LYS A 200 -22.22 -9.39 10.69
N ARG A 201 -23.34 -9.92 11.19
CA ARG A 201 -23.87 -9.59 12.51
C ARG A 201 -23.28 -10.51 13.57
N PHE A 202 -22.82 -9.93 14.66
CA PHE A 202 -22.27 -10.63 15.82
C PHE A 202 -23.07 -10.31 17.08
N GLU A 203 -23.31 -11.32 17.90
CA GLU A 203 -23.66 -11.10 19.31
C GLU A 203 -22.45 -10.53 20.02
N PHE A 204 -22.65 -9.44 20.76
CA PHE A 204 -21.56 -8.68 21.36
C PHE A 204 -20.74 -9.51 22.34
N LEU A 205 -21.40 -10.18 23.30
CA LEU A 205 -20.71 -10.88 24.38
C LEU A 205 -19.80 -12.03 23.87
N PRO A 206 -20.27 -12.97 23.02
CA PRO A 206 -19.39 -14.01 22.46
C PRO A 206 -18.30 -13.49 21.51
N TRP A 207 -18.48 -12.29 20.95
CA TRP A 207 -17.49 -11.65 20.08
C TRP A 207 -16.36 -11.01 20.88
N VAL A 208 -16.69 -10.24 21.92
CA VAL A 208 -15.69 -9.55 22.75
C VAL A 208 -14.88 -10.55 23.57
N GLN A 209 -15.54 -11.55 24.17
CA GLN A 209 -14.91 -12.59 25.01
C GLN A 209 -13.92 -13.50 24.28
N ARG A 210 -13.94 -13.51 22.94
CA ARG A 210 -13.05 -14.38 22.15
C ARG A 210 -11.60 -13.92 22.18
N THR A 211 -11.38 -12.61 22.32
CA THR A 211 -10.05 -11.99 22.20
C THR A 211 -9.69 -11.17 23.44
N SER A 212 -10.68 -10.77 24.26
CA SER A 212 -10.41 -10.05 25.50
C SER A 212 -9.62 -10.90 26.49
N GLU A 213 -8.67 -10.26 27.18
CA GLU A 213 -7.90 -10.88 28.26
C GLU A 213 -8.51 -10.59 29.65
N SER A 214 -9.48 -9.68 29.75
CA SER A 214 -10.12 -9.31 31.02
C SER A 214 -11.53 -8.74 30.86
N SER A 215 -12.34 -8.84 31.91
CA SER A 215 -13.66 -8.21 31.97
C SER A 215 -13.60 -6.68 31.89
N GLN A 216 -12.50 -6.06 32.34
CA GLN A 216 -12.33 -4.61 32.20
C GLN A 216 -12.24 -4.22 30.72
N GLN A 217 -11.50 -4.99 29.93
CA GLN A 217 -11.40 -4.77 28.49
C GLN A 217 -12.76 -4.95 27.80
N GLU A 218 -13.55 -5.95 28.21
CA GLU A 218 -14.91 -6.14 27.70
C GLU A 218 -15.81 -4.93 27.98
N GLU A 219 -15.75 -4.39 29.19
CA GLU A 219 -16.48 -3.18 29.57
C GLU A 219 -16.01 -1.94 28.79
N ASP A 220 -14.72 -1.82 28.53
CA ASP A 220 -14.15 -0.66 27.83
C ASP A 220 -14.59 -0.64 26.36
N VAL A 221 -14.61 -1.81 25.70
CA VAL A 221 -15.18 -1.97 24.35
C VAL A 221 -16.68 -1.64 24.36
N GLU A 222 -17.44 -2.13 25.35
CA GLU A 222 -18.87 -1.84 25.45
C GLU A 222 -19.13 -0.34 25.66
N LYS A 223 -18.35 0.32 26.51
CA LYS A 223 -18.42 1.76 26.73
C LYS A 223 -18.15 2.53 25.45
N LEU A 224 -17.13 2.17 24.67
CA LEU A 224 -16.84 2.81 23.38
C LEU A 224 -18.04 2.72 22.44
N LEU A 225 -18.63 1.53 22.28
CA LEU A 225 -19.80 1.32 21.43
C LEU A 225 -21.05 2.08 21.91
N LEU A 226 -21.28 2.17 23.22
CA LEU A 226 -22.41 2.91 23.77
C LEU A 226 -22.26 4.44 23.60
N HIS A 227 -21.03 4.96 23.64
CA HIS A 227 -20.72 6.38 23.46
C HIS A 227 -20.53 6.79 21.99
N ALA A 228 -20.61 5.84 21.05
CA ALA A 228 -20.55 6.11 19.62
C ALA A 228 -21.60 7.15 19.18
N THR A 229 -21.29 7.91 18.13
CA THR A 229 -22.23 8.84 17.48
C THR A 229 -23.39 8.07 16.85
N ASP A 230 -24.50 8.75 16.55
CA ASP A 230 -25.65 8.12 15.91
C ASP A 230 -25.28 7.51 14.54
N GLU A 231 -24.43 8.20 13.77
CA GLU A 231 -23.88 7.71 12.51
C GLU A 231 -23.07 6.42 12.68
N GLN A 232 -22.17 6.37 13.67
CA GLN A 232 -21.37 5.17 13.97
C GLN A 232 -22.25 4.00 14.41
N LYS A 233 -23.26 4.26 15.25
CA LYS A 233 -24.22 3.24 15.72
C LYS A 233 -25.04 2.69 14.57
N GLU A 234 -25.51 3.55 13.68
CA GLU A 234 -26.25 3.17 12.48
C GLU A 234 -25.38 2.33 11.54
N TYR A 235 -24.15 2.78 11.25
CA TYR A 235 -23.22 2.07 10.38
C TYR A 235 -22.87 0.65 10.88
N LEU A 236 -22.66 0.52 12.19
CA LEU A 236 -22.39 -0.75 12.86
C LEU A 236 -23.65 -1.59 13.07
N GLY A 237 -24.84 -1.09 12.70
CA GLY A 237 -26.11 -1.77 12.96
C GLY A 237 -26.27 -2.18 14.43
N LEU A 238 -25.81 -1.30 15.34
CA LEU A 238 -25.71 -1.54 16.77
C LEU A 238 -27.10 -1.68 17.38
N THR A 239 -27.32 -2.76 18.12
CA THR A 239 -28.56 -2.94 18.90
C THR A 239 -28.25 -2.95 20.38
N THR A 240 -29.06 -2.26 21.16
CA THR A 240 -28.91 -2.17 22.62
C THR A 240 -30.18 -2.59 23.35
N LYS A 241 -30.03 -3.20 24.52
CA LYS A 241 -31.14 -3.52 25.42
C LYS A 241 -30.74 -3.18 26.85
N GLU A 242 -31.57 -2.41 27.55
CA GLU A 242 -31.36 -2.05 28.97
C GLU A 242 -29.95 -1.45 29.23
N GLY A 243 -29.45 -0.64 28.29
CA GLY A 243 -28.12 -0.01 28.40
C GLY A 243 -26.94 -0.92 28.10
N ARG A 244 -27.17 -2.14 27.57
CA ARG A 244 -26.12 -3.09 27.16
C ARG A 244 -26.11 -3.27 25.65
N VAL A 245 -24.93 -3.52 25.08
CA VAL A 245 -24.79 -3.84 23.65
C VAL A 245 -25.18 -5.30 23.43
N MET A 246 -26.10 -5.53 22.49
CA MET A 246 -26.59 -6.86 22.15
C MET A 246 -25.93 -7.40 20.89
N THR A 247 -25.97 -6.62 19.80
CA THR A 247 -25.35 -7.00 18.53
C THR A 247 -24.70 -5.81 17.84
N HIS A 248 -23.72 -6.09 17.00
CA HIS A 248 -23.14 -5.14 16.06
C HIS A 248 -22.82 -5.87 14.75
N GLN A 249 -22.40 -5.12 13.74
CA GLN A 249 -22.01 -5.63 12.43
C GLN A 249 -20.57 -5.24 12.09
N ILE A 250 -19.87 -6.12 11.39
CA ILE A 250 -18.53 -5.89 10.85
C ILE A 250 -18.57 -6.14 9.34
N ASP A 251 -17.96 -5.24 8.59
CA ASP A 251 -17.77 -5.37 7.16
C ASP A 251 -16.62 -6.33 6.86
N GLU A 252 -16.86 -7.24 5.93
CA GLU A 252 -15.85 -8.16 5.43
C GLU A 252 -15.86 -8.16 3.90
N TRP A 253 -14.66 -8.19 3.33
CA TRP A 253 -14.44 -8.24 1.90
C TRP A 253 -13.78 -9.55 1.52
N MET A 254 -14.39 -10.25 0.56
CA MET A 254 -13.83 -11.41 -0.11
C MET A 254 -13.51 -11.03 -1.56
N VAL A 255 -12.28 -11.26 -1.98
CA VAL A 255 -11.79 -10.88 -3.30
C VAL A 255 -10.88 -11.95 -3.89
N LEU A 256 -11.03 -12.15 -5.19
CA LEU A 256 -10.16 -12.96 -6.01
C LEU A 256 -9.42 -12.03 -6.98
N CYS A 257 -8.11 -12.02 -6.86
CA CYS A 257 -7.21 -11.41 -7.83
C CYS A 257 -6.57 -12.50 -8.67
N LYS A 258 -6.22 -12.16 -9.92
CA LYS A 258 -5.39 -13.00 -10.77
C LYS A 258 -4.11 -12.24 -11.06
N LYS A 259 -2.96 -12.79 -10.67
CA LYS A 259 -1.66 -12.20 -11.00
C LYS A 259 -1.58 -12.05 -12.51
N GLU A 260 -1.18 -10.87 -12.97
CA GLU A 260 -1.02 -10.65 -14.40
C GLU A 260 -0.08 -11.72 -14.97
N GLU A 261 -0.49 -12.33 -16.09
CA GLU A 261 0.41 -13.19 -16.85
C GLU A 261 1.49 -12.28 -17.42
N ASP A 262 2.76 -12.63 -17.19
CA ASP A 262 3.88 -11.87 -17.73
C ASP A 262 3.66 -11.59 -19.21
N LYS A 263 3.32 -10.35 -19.54
CA LYS A 263 3.25 -9.89 -20.93
C LYS A 263 4.64 -9.72 -21.51
N LYS A 264 5.64 -10.58 -21.21
CA LYS A 264 7.05 -10.30 -21.54
C LYS A 264 7.38 -8.81 -21.34
N THR A 265 6.92 -8.21 -20.25
CA THR A 265 7.32 -6.86 -19.91
C THR A 265 8.80 -6.99 -19.61
N MET A 266 9.65 -6.39 -20.45
CA MET A 266 11.08 -6.36 -20.21
C MET A 266 11.29 -5.90 -18.77
N THR A 267 11.70 -6.81 -17.90
CA THR A 267 12.21 -6.46 -16.58
C THR A 267 13.48 -5.66 -16.84
N THR A 268 13.34 -4.34 -16.85
CA THR A 268 14.48 -3.47 -16.82
C THR A 268 15.22 -3.79 -15.54
N LYS A 269 16.48 -4.24 -15.63
CA LYS A 269 17.39 -4.44 -14.47
C LYS A 269 17.75 -3.11 -13.76
N HIS A 270 16.98 -2.05 -14.03
CA HIS A 270 17.20 -0.71 -13.56
C HIS A 270 15.84 -0.13 -13.16
N GLU A 271 15.89 0.69 -12.11
CA GLU A 271 14.78 1.49 -11.61
C GLU A 271 15.09 2.95 -11.88
N TRP A 272 14.08 3.72 -12.27
CA TRP A 272 14.19 5.16 -12.41
C TRP A 272 13.93 5.81 -11.05
N ILE A 273 14.98 6.30 -10.39
CA ILE A 273 14.87 6.98 -9.09
C ILE A 273 14.62 8.49 -9.20
N GLY A 274 14.66 9.04 -10.42
CA GLY A 274 14.39 10.45 -10.69
C GLY A 274 15.16 11.00 -11.89
N LEU A 275 15.06 12.31 -12.08
CA LEU A 275 15.88 13.08 -13.01
C LEU A 275 17.04 13.71 -12.22
N ASP A 276 18.25 13.64 -12.76
CA ASP A 276 19.45 14.25 -12.15
C ASP A 276 19.60 15.71 -12.59
N HIS A 277 19.61 15.97 -13.90
CA HIS A 277 19.78 17.30 -14.44
C HIS A 277 19.11 17.48 -15.82
N VAL A 278 18.89 18.76 -16.19
CA VAL A 278 18.57 19.19 -17.55
C VAL A 278 19.69 20.08 -18.06
N GLN A 279 20.09 19.89 -19.33
CA GLN A 279 21.07 20.77 -19.98
C GLN A 279 20.39 21.71 -20.97
N LEU A 280 20.61 23.01 -20.80
CA LEU A 280 20.30 24.06 -21.76
C LEU A 280 21.57 24.50 -22.47
N ALA A 281 21.49 24.75 -23.77
CA ALA A 281 22.61 25.21 -24.56
C ALA A 281 22.75 26.74 -24.49
N ALA A 282 23.97 27.24 -24.60
CA ALA A 282 24.29 28.67 -24.66
C ALA A 282 25.49 28.92 -25.59
N PRO A 283 25.65 30.13 -26.14
CA PRO A 283 26.84 30.51 -26.90
C PRO A 283 28.12 30.47 -26.04
N ALA A 284 29.28 30.28 -26.67
CA ALA A 284 30.57 30.34 -25.98
C ALA A 284 30.85 31.72 -25.34
N GLY A 285 31.45 31.74 -24.14
CA GLY A 285 31.84 32.97 -23.44
C GLY A 285 30.68 33.71 -22.77
N THR A 286 29.55 33.03 -22.51
CA THR A 286 28.34 33.61 -21.93
C THR A 286 28.07 33.20 -20.48
N GLU A 287 29.03 32.55 -19.83
CA GLU A 287 28.91 32.04 -18.46
C GLU A 287 28.55 33.14 -17.45
N ASP A 288 29.10 34.36 -17.61
CA ASP A 288 28.77 35.49 -16.75
C ASP A 288 27.34 36.00 -16.97
N VAL A 289 26.81 35.88 -18.19
CA VAL A 289 25.42 36.21 -18.51
C VAL A 289 24.49 35.18 -17.87
N ALA A 290 24.84 33.90 -17.96
CA ALA A 290 24.12 32.82 -17.31
C ALA A 290 24.14 32.96 -15.77
N ARG A 291 25.28 33.36 -15.18
CA ARG A 291 25.40 33.60 -13.73
C ARG A 291 24.47 34.72 -13.26
N LYS A 292 24.39 35.82 -13.99
CA LYS A 292 23.47 36.92 -13.67
C LYS A 292 22.01 36.49 -13.77
N PHE A 293 21.66 35.72 -14.79
CA PHE A 293 20.26 35.33 -14.98
C PHE A 293 19.83 34.18 -14.05
N PHE A 294 20.50 33.03 -14.11
CA PHE A 294 20.11 31.86 -13.31
C PHE A 294 20.53 32.01 -11.83
N GLY A 295 21.72 32.55 -11.59
CA GLY A 295 22.25 32.72 -10.24
C GLY A 295 21.63 33.89 -9.49
N GLU A 296 21.82 35.10 -10.02
CA GLU A 296 21.43 36.33 -9.31
C GLU A 296 19.93 36.64 -9.44
N LEU A 297 19.37 36.59 -10.66
CA LEU A 297 17.96 36.93 -10.91
C LEU A 297 16.99 35.82 -10.50
N LEU A 298 17.25 34.56 -10.88
CA LEU A 298 16.39 33.43 -10.49
C LEU A 298 16.74 32.85 -9.11
N GLY A 299 17.86 33.26 -8.51
CA GLY A 299 18.27 32.83 -7.18
C GLY A 299 18.76 31.37 -7.10
N MET A 300 19.15 30.77 -8.22
CA MET A 300 19.62 29.37 -8.23
C MET A 300 21.10 29.30 -7.83
N PRO A 301 21.49 28.58 -6.77
CA PRO A 301 22.88 28.51 -6.33
C PRO A 301 23.79 27.90 -7.41
N GLU A 302 24.92 28.55 -7.73
CA GLU A 302 25.94 27.98 -8.62
C GLU A 302 26.62 26.77 -7.99
N VAL A 303 26.78 25.70 -8.76
CA VAL A 303 27.42 24.46 -8.35
C VAL A 303 28.79 24.35 -9.05
N PRO A 304 29.89 24.08 -8.31
CA PRO A 304 31.22 23.99 -8.91
C PRO A 304 31.31 22.76 -9.80
N LYS A 305 31.76 22.97 -11.05
CA LYS A 305 32.01 21.88 -12.00
C LYS A 305 33.22 21.04 -11.58
N PRO A 306 33.19 19.71 -11.84
CA PRO A 306 34.38 18.87 -11.73
C PRO A 306 35.55 19.42 -12.56
N ALA A 307 36.76 19.39 -12.02
CA ALA A 307 37.96 19.98 -12.63
C ALA A 307 38.19 19.57 -14.10
N LYS A 308 37.90 18.31 -14.45
CA LYS A 308 38.04 17.76 -15.81
C LYS A 308 37.06 18.36 -16.83
N LEU A 309 35.96 18.97 -16.38
CA LEU A 309 34.92 19.54 -17.24
C LEU A 309 35.05 21.06 -17.39
N LEU A 310 35.95 21.72 -16.66
CA LEU A 310 36.15 23.17 -16.72
C LEU A 310 36.55 23.64 -18.13
N VAL A 311 37.38 22.85 -18.84
CA VAL A 311 37.86 23.17 -20.19
C VAL A 311 36.77 23.25 -21.27
N ARG A 312 35.55 22.77 -20.98
CA ARG A 312 34.42 22.74 -21.92
C ARG A 312 33.52 23.98 -21.87
N GLY A 313 33.83 24.95 -21.00
CA GLY A 313 32.96 26.10 -20.75
C GLY A 313 31.62 25.70 -20.11
N GLY A 314 30.77 26.68 -19.84
CA GLY A 314 29.46 26.48 -19.21
C GLY A 314 29.50 26.45 -17.68
N ILE A 315 28.30 26.49 -17.09
CA ILE A 315 28.05 26.77 -15.66
C ILE A 315 26.86 25.95 -15.15
N TRP A 316 26.88 25.52 -13.89
CA TRP A 316 25.85 24.64 -13.31
C TRP A 316 25.14 25.33 -12.15
N PHE A 317 23.84 25.06 -11.98
CA PHE A 317 23.01 25.62 -10.92
C PHE A 317 22.16 24.54 -10.24
N GLN A 318 21.97 24.66 -8.93
CA GLN A 318 21.09 23.80 -8.14
C GLN A 318 19.62 24.25 -8.31
N CYS A 319 18.71 23.30 -8.54
CA CYS A 319 17.28 23.54 -8.68
C CYS A 319 16.47 22.45 -7.94
N GLY A 320 16.19 22.69 -6.66
CA GLY A 320 15.51 21.70 -5.81
C GLY A 320 16.35 20.44 -5.66
N ALA A 321 15.80 19.27 -6.01
CA ALA A 321 16.53 18.01 -6.02
C ALA A 321 17.32 17.77 -7.34
N GLN A 322 17.10 18.58 -8.37
CA GLN A 322 17.72 18.49 -9.69
C GLN A 322 18.78 19.58 -9.89
N MET A 323 19.53 19.49 -10.98
CA MET A 323 20.43 20.56 -11.45
C MET A 323 20.04 21.07 -12.84
N ILE A 324 20.41 22.32 -13.12
CA ILE A 324 20.39 22.90 -14.47
C ILE A 324 21.82 23.16 -14.91
N HIS A 325 22.19 22.59 -16.05
CA HIS A 325 23.48 22.81 -16.67
C HIS A 325 23.31 23.75 -17.86
N ILE A 326 24.02 24.88 -17.85
CA ILE A 326 24.15 25.75 -19.01
C ILE A 326 25.43 25.36 -19.73
N GLY A 327 25.28 24.61 -20.83
CA GLY A 327 26.38 24.07 -21.63
C GLY A 327 26.70 24.94 -22.83
N VAL A 328 27.99 25.15 -23.12
CA VAL A 328 28.41 25.85 -24.33
C VAL A 328 28.24 24.97 -25.56
N GLU A 329 27.62 25.50 -26.61
CA GLU A 329 27.43 24.84 -27.90
C GLU A 329 27.96 25.70 -29.06
N GLU A 330 28.75 25.10 -29.94
CA GLU A 330 29.22 25.75 -31.17
C GLU A 330 28.08 25.79 -32.20
N GLY A 331 27.84 26.94 -32.81
CA GLY A 331 26.70 27.12 -33.72
C GLY A 331 25.35 27.15 -33.02
N PHE A 332 25.32 27.55 -31.74
CA PHE A 332 24.13 27.64 -30.89
C PHE A 332 22.89 28.20 -31.60
N ILE A 333 21.76 27.49 -31.45
CA ILE A 333 20.41 27.91 -31.85
C ILE A 333 19.48 27.73 -30.64
N PRO A 334 18.70 28.75 -30.26
CA PRO A 334 17.82 28.65 -29.10
C PRO A 334 16.70 27.61 -29.27
N ALA A 335 16.49 26.81 -28.23
CA ALA A 335 15.38 25.86 -28.17
C ALA A 335 14.06 26.58 -27.88
N LYS A 336 13.25 26.80 -28.92
CA LYS A 336 11.94 27.46 -28.80
C LYS A 336 10.78 26.54 -28.38
N LYS A 337 10.97 25.21 -28.51
CA LYS A 337 9.96 24.20 -28.13
C LYS A 337 10.39 23.33 -26.95
N ALA A 338 11.61 22.81 -26.94
CA ALA A 338 12.13 22.06 -25.79
C ALA A 338 12.47 23.05 -24.66
N HIS A 339 12.00 22.76 -23.45
CA HIS A 339 12.23 23.61 -22.28
C HIS A 339 12.13 22.80 -20.98
N PRO A 340 12.87 23.18 -19.93
CA PRO A 340 12.56 22.75 -18.58
C PRO A 340 11.30 23.46 -18.07
N ALA A 341 10.54 22.74 -17.25
CA ALA A 341 9.44 23.29 -16.47
C ALA A 341 9.85 23.28 -15.00
N PHE A 342 9.90 24.46 -14.40
CA PHE A 342 10.34 24.69 -13.03
C PHE A 342 9.14 24.76 -12.09
N LEU A 343 9.18 23.95 -11.03
CA LEU A 343 8.27 24.10 -9.92
C LEU A 343 8.74 25.25 -9.03
N VAL A 344 7.83 26.20 -8.78
CA VAL A 344 8.09 27.39 -7.97
C VAL A 344 7.09 27.44 -6.83
N GLN A 345 7.54 27.86 -5.66
CA GLN A 345 6.66 28.30 -4.59
C GLN A 345 6.53 29.82 -4.64
N ASN A 346 5.31 30.32 -4.47
CA ASN A 346 4.96 31.73 -4.55
C ASN A 346 5.28 32.33 -5.94
N ILE A 347 4.70 31.74 -6.99
CA ILE A 347 4.96 32.11 -8.39
C ILE A 347 4.60 33.57 -8.70
N GLY A 348 3.62 34.14 -7.98
CA GLY A 348 3.25 35.54 -8.09
C GLY A 348 4.41 36.48 -7.78
N SER A 349 5.14 36.22 -6.69
CA SER A 349 6.34 37.01 -6.35
C SER A 349 7.46 36.86 -7.37
N LEU A 350 7.63 35.66 -7.97
CA LEU A 350 8.59 35.48 -9.06
C LEU A 350 8.20 36.32 -10.30
N MET A 351 6.93 36.31 -10.68
CA MET A 351 6.43 37.10 -11.82
C MET A 351 6.67 38.60 -11.59
N GLU A 352 6.35 39.12 -10.40
CA GLU A 352 6.61 40.52 -10.04
C GLU A 352 8.12 40.83 -10.09
N HIS A 353 8.96 39.94 -9.57
CA HIS A 353 10.42 40.11 -9.57
C HIS A 353 10.99 40.15 -11.00
N LEU A 354 10.54 39.25 -11.88
CA LEU A 354 10.94 39.23 -13.30
C LEU A 354 10.51 40.50 -14.02
N GLN A 355 9.27 40.95 -13.81
CA GLN A 355 8.76 42.18 -14.42
C GLN A 355 9.53 43.41 -13.95
N ALA A 356 9.85 43.50 -12.66
CA ALA A 356 10.65 44.60 -12.09
C ALA A 356 12.06 44.67 -12.69
N ASN A 357 12.61 43.53 -13.13
CA ASN A 357 13.90 43.44 -13.81
C ASN A 357 13.79 43.49 -15.35
N GLY A 358 12.62 43.84 -15.89
CA GLY A 358 12.42 44.03 -17.32
C GLY A 358 12.31 42.74 -18.14
N ILE A 359 12.09 41.58 -17.51
CA ILE A 359 11.89 40.30 -18.18
C ILE A 359 10.42 40.14 -18.54
N SER A 360 10.15 39.90 -19.83
CA SER A 360 8.80 39.62 -20.33
C SER A 360 8.45 38.15 -20.17
N PHE A 361 7.18 37.86 -19.94
CA PHE A 361 6.64 36.51 -19.89
C PHE A 361 5.22 36.46 -20.43
N ARG A 362 4.78 35.24 -20.77
CA ARG A 362 3.42 34.93 -21.23
C ARG A 362 2.77 33.94 -20.29
N ILE A 363 1.66 34.35 -19.67
CA ILE A 363 0.81 33.49 -18.84
C ILE A 363 0.07 32.50 -19.74
N ASP A 364 -0.14 31.28 -19.25
CA ASP A 364 -0.88 30.24 -19.94
C ASP A 364 -1.91 29.60 -19.00
N GLU A 365 -3.19 29.72 -19.37
CA GLU A 365 -4.35 29.31 -18.56
C GLU A 365 -4.99 28.00 -19.04
N GLU A 366 -4.35 27.26 -19.96
CA GLU A 366 -4.93 26.03 -20.53
C GLU A 366 -5.08 24.89 -19.50
N ILE A 367 -4.36 24.94 -18.37
CA ILE A 367 -4.43 23.93 -17.31
C ILE A 367 -5.10 24.53 -16.06
N PRO A 368 -6.37 24.17 -15.76
CA PRO A 368 -7.17 24.90 -14.77
C PRO A 368 -6.61 24.94 -13.34
N HIS A 369 -5.87 23.91 -12.91
CA HIS A 369 -5.36 23.76 -11.54
C HIS A 369 -3.94 24.30 -11.34
N LEU A 370 -3.34 24.91 -12.37
CA LEU A 370 -1.98 25.44 -12.32
C LEU A 370 -1.97 26.94 -12.59
N ILE A 371 -1.05 27.63 -11.93
CA ILE A 371 -0.56 28.93 -12.37
C ILE A 371 0.73 28.66 -13.12
N ARG A 372 0.82 29.07 -14.38
CA ARG A 372 2.03 28.86 -15.19
C ARG A 372 2.29 29.99 -16.17
N PHE A 373 3.55 30.22 -16.47
CA PHE A 373 3.98 31.16 -17.50
C PHE A 373 5.23 30.69 -18.21
N PHE A 374 5.47 31.27 -19.39
CA PHE A 374 6.67 31.04 -20.18
C PHE A 374 7.47 32.33 -20.33
N THR A 375 8.79 32.21 -20.25
CA THR A 375 9.73 33.29 -20.58
C THR A 375 10.90 32.71 -21.38
N GLU A 376 11.87 33.54 -21.74
CA GLU A 376 13.10 33.12 -22.38
C GLU A 376 14.29 33.39 -21.46
N ASP A 377 15.28 32.52 -21.51
CA ASP A 377 16.60 32.82 -20.94
C ASP A 377 17.32 33.89 -21.81
N PRO A 378 18.48 34.42 -21.37
CA PRO A 378 19.22 35.44 -22.13
C PRO A 378 19.69 35.01 -23.51
N PHE A 379 19.64 33.72 -23.82
CA PHE A 379 20.07 33.12 -25.07
C PHE A 379 18.88 32.80 -25.99
N GLY A 380 17.65 33.00 -25.50
CA GLY A 380 16.41 32.78 -26.23
C GLY A 380 15.83 31.37 -26.06
N ASN A 381 16.38 30.53 -25.17
CA ASN A 381 15.76 29.24 -24.86
C ASN A 381 14.48 29.46 -24.07
N ARG A 382 13.43 28.71 -24.40
CA ARG A 382 12.16 28.79 -23.66
C ARG A 382 12.34 28.18 -22.26
N LEU A 383 11.74 28.82 -21.26
CA LEU A 383 11.59 28.33 -19.89
C LEU A 383 10.11 28.32 -19.51
N GLU A 384 9.67 27.33 -18.72
CA GLU A 384 8.35 27.28 -18.10
C GLU A 384 8.49 27.33 -16.58
N PHE A 385 7.61 28.08 -15.92
CA PHE A 385 7.50 28.12 -14.46
C PHE A 385 6.06 27.82 -14.07
N MET A 386 5.88 27.00 -13.03
CA MET A 386 4.56 26.55 -12.62
C MET A 386 4.44 26.34 -11.11
N GLU A 387 3.23 26.58 -10.60
CA GLU A 387 2.81 26.34 -9.22
C GLU A 387 1.38 25.80 -9.21
N ALA A 388 1.07 24.87 -8.32
CA ALA A 388 -0.30 24.39 -8.12
C ALA A 388 -1.15 25.49 -7.45
N LYS A 389 -2.37 25.68 -7.93
CA LYS A 389 -3.33 26.57 -7.24
C LYS A 389 -3.64 25.98 -5.87
N GLN A 390 -3.51 26.78 -4.83
CA GLN A 390 -4.00 26.42 -3.50
C GLN A 390 -5.53 26.54 -3.54
N GLU A 391 -6.23 25.44 -3.25
CA GLU A 391 -7.70 25.41 -3.13
C GLU A 391 -8.20 26.13 -1.89
#